data_AF-A0A6J2KR41-F1
#
_entry.id   AF-A0A6J2KR41-F1
#
_cell.length_a   1.000
_cell.length_b   1.000
_cell.length_c   1.000
_cell.angle_alpha   90.00
_cell.angle_beta   90.00
_cell.angle_gamma   90.00
#
_symmetry.space_group_name_H-M   'P 1'
#
loop_
_entity.id
_entity.type
_entity.pdbx_description
1 polymer ?
#
loop_
_entity_poly.entity_id
_entity_poly.type
_entity_poly.pdbx_seq_one_letter_code
_entity_poly.pdbx_strand_id
1 'polypeptide(L)'
;KAESVWDRFTHEHKYYVDSGSNGDVACDSYNKWKDDVRIAKELNLKFYRFSISWPRLLPTAFSNKISDDGRNYYNQLIDALLEEGIEPMVTLFHLDLPQRLQDLGGWANPLIIDWFANYARVVFSLYGDRVKTWITINEPLLICEMSYSDSKMAPGIESIELGNYLCAKNVLLAHATAWRIYDEEFRPKYHGKVSLTNILIWYEPTTDNDRDLGDMANQL
;
A
#
# COMPACT_ATOMS: atom_id res chain seq x y z
N LYS A 1 6.76 -10.26 12.74
CA LYS A 1 6.13 -10.04 11.41
C LYS A 1 5.50 -11.35 10.95
N ALA A 2 4.32 -11.31 10.33
CA ALA A 2 3.71 -12.46 9.67
C ALA A 2 4.02 -12.48 8.16
N GLU A 3 3.65 -13.57 7.50
CA GLU A 3 3.78 -13.75 6.05
C GLU A 3 2.83 -12.81 5.28
N SER A 4 3.38 -12.13 4.27
CA SER A 4 2.67 -11.39 3.22
C SER A 4 2.55 -12.23 1.96
N VAL A 5 1.69 -11.81 1.03
CA VAL A 5 1.57 -12.47 -0.28
C VAL A 5 2.89 -12.51 -1.06
N TRP A 6 3.75 -11.51 -0.91
CA TRP A 6 5.06 -11.48 -1.56
C TRP A 6 6.07 -12.44 -0.93
N ASP A 7 6.03 -12.60 0.39
CA ASP A 7 6.88 -13.58 1.08
C ASP A 7 6.57 -14.98 0.51
N ARG A 8 5.29 -15.40 0.51
CA ARG A 8 4.88 -16.70 -0.03
C ARG A 8 5.21 -16.84 -1.52
N PHE A 9 4.81 -15.86 -2.32
CA PHE A 9 4.95 -15.92 -3.78
C PHE A 9 6.41 -16.10 -4.21
N THR A 10 7.34 -15.34 -3.63
CA THR A 10 8.76 -15.39 -4.00
C THR A 10 9.50 -16.60 -3.40
N HIS A 11 9.06 -17.13 -2.27
CA HIS A 11 9.63 -18.37 -1.71
C HIS A 11 9.17 -19.62 -2.45
N GLU A 12 7.91 -19.67 -2.90
CA GLU A 12 7.35 -20.79 -3.64
C GLU A 12 7.71 -20.76 -5.14
N HIS A 13 7.80 -19.56 -5.75
CA HIS A 13 7.98 -19.41 -7.19
C HIS A 13 9.20 -18.55 -7.55
N LYS A 14 10.39 -19.02 -7.19
CA LYS A 14 11.66 -18.28 -7.38
C LYS A 14 11.92 -17.81 -8.81
N TYR A 15 11.35 -18.47 -9.82
CA TYR A 15 11.54 -18.15 -11.23
C TYR A 15 10.72 -16.95 -11.72
N TYR A 16 9.77 -16.43 -10.93
CA TYR A 16 9.04 -15.18 -11.27
C TYR A 16 9.88 -13.92 -11.05
N VAL A 17 10.99 -14.03 -10.32
CA VAL A 17 11.97 -12.96 -10.20
C VAL A 17 13.16 -13.33 -11.05
N ASP A 18 13.51 -12.50 -12.04
CA ASP A 18 14.56 -12.81 -13.03
C ASP A 18 15.90 -13.21 -12.38
N SER A 19 16.26 -12.58 -11.27
CA SER A 19 17.48 -12.87 -10.49
C SER A 19 17.31 -14.00 -9.47
N GLY A 20 16.10 -14.51 -9.27
CA GLY A 20 15.73 -15.42 -8.19
C GLY A 20 15.79 -14.81 -6.78
N SER A 21 15.98 -13.49 -6.66
CA SER A 21 16.02 -12.78 -5.37
C SER A 21 14.64 -12.60 -4.74
N ASN A 22 14.60 -12.22 -3.47
CA ASN A 22 13.37 -11.92 -2.74
C ASN A 22 13.54 -10.70 -1.80
N GLY A 23 12.49 -10.38 -1.04
CA GLY A 23 12.45 -9.27 -0.10
C GLY A 23 12.86 -9.60 1.34
N ASP A 24 13.49 -10.76 1.62
CA ASP A 24 13.76 -11.20 3.00
C ASP A 24 14.61 -10.19 3.78
N VAL A 25 15.58 -9.58 3.10
CA VAL A 25 16.43 -8.50 3.62
C VAL A 25 16.16 -7.18 2.89
N ALA A 26 16.11 -7.21 1.56
CA ALA A 26 16.02 -6.01 0.70
C ALA A 26 17.11 -4.97 1.05
N CYS A 27 16.75 -3.70 1.23
CA CYS A 27 17.68 -2.65 1.68
C CYS A 27 17.98 -2.68 3.19
N ASP A 28 17.36 -3.61 3.94
CA ASP A 28 17.46 -3.73 5.39
C ASP A 28 17.01 -2.48 6.17
N SER A 29 16.11 -1.68 5.58
CA SER A 29 15.55 -0.46 6.20
C SER A 29 14.82 -0.72 7.52
N TYR A 30 14.51 -1.97 7.87
CA TYR A 30 14.03 -2.30 9.21
C TYR A 30 15.09 -2.05 10.28
N ASN A 31 16.35 -2.36 10.00
CA ASN A 31 17.49 -2.13 10.90
C ASN A 31 18.23 -0.83 10.57
N LYS A 32 18.14 -0.36 9.32
CA LYS A 32 18.89 0.79 8.78
C LYS A 32 18.06 2.06 8.56
N TRP A 33 16.88 2.15 9.15
CA TRP A 33 16.01 3.34 9.00
C TRP A 33 16.71 4.66 9.36
N LYS A 34 17.70 4.64 10.29
CA LYS A 34 18.50 5.83 10.62
C LYS A 34 19.37 6.30 9.46
N ASP A 35 19.91 5.36 8.67
CA ASP A 35 20.65 5.70 7.46
C ASP A 35 19.70 6.28 6.40
N ASP A 36 18.49 5.74 6.26
CA ASP A 36 17.47 6.25 5.35
C ASP A 36 17.09 7.72 5.69
N VAL A 37 16.89 8.02 6.98
CA VAL A 37 16.62 9.39 7.45
C VAL A 37 17.81 10.31 7.21
N ARG A 38 19.04 9.85 7.48
CA ARG A 38 20.27 10.62 7.20
C ARG A 38 20.36 10.98 5.71
N ILE A 39 20.16 10.01 4.83
CA ILE A 39 20.20 10.22 3.37
C ILE A 39 19.09 11.20 2.95
N ALA A 40 17.86 11.04 3.46
CA ALA A 40 16.76 11.95 3.17
C ALA A 40 17.07 13.41 3.56
N LYS A 41 17.73 13.60 4.71
CA LYS A 41 18.22 14.92 5.16
C LYS A 41 19.32 15.46 4.25
N GLU A 42 20.32 14.65 3.91
CA GLU A 42 21.43 15.04 3.03
C GLU A 42 20.93 15.47 1.64
N LEU A 43 19.89 14.82 1.13
CA LEU A 43 19.19 15.19 -0.11
C LEU A 43 18.25 16.40 0.05
N ASN A 44 18.13 16.95 1.27
CA ASN A 44 17.25 18.07 1.61
C ASN A 44 15.77 17.81 1.23
N LEU A 45 15.32 16.57 1.40
CA LEU A 45 13.93 16.19 1.15
C LEU A 45 13.00 16.95 2.11
N LYS A 46 11.83 17.36 1.59
CA LYS A 46 10.80 18.03 2.39
C LYS A 46 9.75 17.06 2.91
N PHE A 47 9.58 15.96 2.21
CA PHE A 47 8.70 14.88 2.62
C PHE A 47 9.35 13.54 2.28
N TYR A 48 8.99 12.51 3.04
CA TYR A 48 9.42 11.15 2.79
C TYR A 48 8.20 10.24 2.75
N ARG A 49 7.94 9.68 1.57
CA ARG A 49 6.81 8.75 1.36
C ARG A 49 7.26 7.32 1.61
N PHE A 50 6.64 6.64 2.56
CA PHE A 50 6.87 5.23 2.86
C PHE A 50 5.55 4.50 3.12
N SER A 51 5.57 3.17 3.18
CA SER A 51 4.39 2.36 3.53
C SER A 51 4.53 1.70 4.90
N ILE A 52 3.38 1.46 5.54
CA ILE A 52 3.30 0.61 6.73
C ILE A 52 2.98 -0.80 6.26
N SER A 53 3.75 -1.76 6.76
CA SER A 53 3.53 -3.15 6.40
C SER A 53 2.42 -3.75 7.26
N TRP A 54 1.30 -4.12 6.64
CA TRP A 54 0.14 -4.69 7.32
C TRP A 54 0.52 -5.96 8.12
N PRO A 55 1.16 -7.00 7.56
CA PRO A 55 1.52 -8.20 8.32
C PRO A 55 2.62 -7.97 9.36
N ARG A 56 3.33 -6.83 9.32
CA ARG A 56 4.25 -6.42 10.39
C ARG A 56 3.49 -5.78 11.56
N LEU A 57 2.55 -4.89 11.28
CA LEU A 57 1.79 -4.18 12.30
C LEU A 57 0.71 -5.06 12.94
N LEU A 58 -0.03 -5.83 12.13
CA LEU A 58 -1.07 -6.77 12.55
C LEU A 58 -0.68 -8.20 12.17
N PRO A 59 0.11 -8.92 13.00
CA PRO A 59 0.62 -10.24 12.65
C PRO A 59 -0.45 -11.34 12.58
N THR A 60 -1.64 -11.10 13.14
CA THR A 60 -2.81 -11.98 12.96
C THR A 60 -3.62 -11.63 11.72
N ALA A 61 -3.20 -10.61 10.95
CA ALA A 61 -3.92 -9.88 9.90
C ALA A 61 -5.10 -9.01 10.37
N PHE A 62 -5.65 -9.29 11.55
CA PHE A 62 -6.80 -8.59 12.11
C PHE A 62 -6.39 -7.61 13.22
N SER A 63 -7.23 -6.61 13.50
CA SER A 63 -6.99 -5.57 14.51
C SER A 63 -6.98 -6.05 15.96
N ASN A 64 -7.17 -7.36 16.20
CA ASN A 64 -7.19 -7.95 17.54
C ASN A 64 -5.81 -8.04 18.20
N LYS A 65 -4.73 -7.96 17.42
CA LYS A 65 -3.36 -7.95 17.95
C LYS A 65 -2.47 -6.99 17.17
N ILE A 66 -1.98 -5.97 17.86
CA ILE A 66 -0.98 -5.04 17.34
C ILE A 66 0.41 -5.51 17.78
N SER A 67 1.36 -5.53 16.86
CA SER A 67 2.76 -5.86 17.13
C SER A 67 3.46 -4.68 17.80
N ASP A 68 4.04 -4.90 18.99
CA ASP A 68 4.79 -3.85 19.70
C ASP A 68 6.04 -3.42 18.91
N ASP A 69 6.83 -4.36 18.41
CA ASP A 69 8.03 -4.05 17.61
C ASP A 69 7.66 -3.36 16.29
N GLY A 70 6.59 -3.83 15.63
CA GLY A 70 6.08 -3.20 14.42
C GLY A 70 5.62 -1.77 14.68
N ARG A 71 4.90 -1.55 15.79
CA ARG A 71 4.46 -0.23 16.21
C ARG A 71 5.64 0.69 16.50
N ASN A 72 6.62 0.20 17.25
CA ASN A 72 7.80 0.95 17.68
C ASN A 72 8.71 1.33 16.51
N TYR A 73 8.89 0.44 15.53
CA TYR A 73 9.65 0.75 14.32
C TYR A 73 9.10 1.98 13.59
N TYR A 74 7.79 2.01 13.31
CA TYR A 74 7.20 3.15 12.60
C TYR A 74 7.16 4.42 13.46
N ASN A 75 6.97 4.31 14.78
CA ASN A 75 7.11 5.46 15.68
C ASN A 75 8.51 6.08 15.55
N GLN A 76 9.56 5.26 15.66
CA GLN A 76 10.95 5.73 15.58
C GLN A 76 11.27 6.38 14.23
N LEU A 77 10.83 5.77 13.12
CA LEU A 77 11.00 6.35 11.79
C LEU A 77 10.28 7.70 11.65
N ILE A 78 9.01 7.77 12.07
CA ILE A 78 8.20 8.99 11.99
C ILE A 78 8.81 10.10 12.85
N ASP A 79 9.19 9.80 14.09
CA ASP A 79 9.78 10.77 15.01
C ASP A 79 11.10 11.32 14.46
N ALA A 80 11.97 10.45 13.96
CA ALA A 80 13.25 10.87 13.40
C ALA A 80 13.12 11.70 12.11
N LEU A 81 12.15 11.40 11.25
CA LEU A 81 11.86 12.23 10.07
C LEU A 81 11.43 13.65 10.50
N LEU A 82 10.55 13.73 11.50
CA LEU A 82 10.06 15.00 12.02
C LEU A 82 11.14 15.80 12.75
N GLU A 83 12.02 15.15 13.51
CA GLU A 83 13.20 15.75 14.14
C GLU A 83 14.12 16.41 13.10
N GLU A 84 14.18 15.83 11.90
CA GLU A 84 14.95 16.36 10.77
C GLU A 84 14.17 17.31 9.86
N GLY A 85 12.93 17.68 10.25
CA GLY A 85 12.07 18.59 9.50
C GLY A 85 11.55 18.02 8.18
N ILE A 86 11.50 16.69 8.05
CA ILE A 86 11.01 15.97 6.88
C ILE A 86 9.59 15.46 7.17
N GLU A 87 8.61 15.87 6.37
CA GLU A 87 7.22 15.47 6.58
C GLU A 87 6.99 14.00 6.18
N PRO A 88 6.49 13.14 7.09
CA PRO A 88 6.14 11.77 6.74
C PRO A 88 4.85 11.74 5.91
N MET A 89 4.90 11.07 4.75
CA MET A 89 3.75 10.76 3.92
C MET A 89 3.53 9.25 3.92
N VAL A 90 2.43 8.77 4.51
CA VAL A 90 2.27 7.34 4.78
C VAL A 90 1.28 6.69 3.82
N THR A 91 1.72 5.60 3.20
CA THR A 91 0.88 4.69 2.41
C THR A 91 0.42 3.52 3.29
N LEU A 92 -0.89 3.31 3.43
CA LEU A 92 -1.44 2.22 4.26
C LEU A 92 -1.24 0.86 3.61
N PHE A 93 -1.50 0.75 2.31
CA PHE A 93 -1.37 -0.49 1.56
C PHE A 93 -0.50 -0.31 0.32
N HIS A 94 0.57 -1.10 0.25
CA HIS A 94 1.48 -1.13 -0.89
C HIS A 94 1.83 -2.58 -1.23
N LEU A 95 0.88 -3.27 -1.86
CA LEU A 95 1.02 -4.64 -2.39
C LEU A 95 1.31 -5.74 -1.34
N ASP A 96 1.34 -5.45 -0.05
CA ASP A 96 1.88 -6.35 0.98
C ASP A 96 0.81 -7.07 1.82
N LEU A 97 -0.27 -7.51 1.18
CA LEU A 97 -1.43 -8.10 1.87
C LEU A 97 -0.99 -9.26 2.78
N PRO A 98 -1.46 -9.36 4.04
CA PRO A 98 -1.21 -10.53 4.86
C PRO A 98 -1.71 -11.79 4.18
N GLN A 99 -0.86 -12.80 4.06
CA GLN A 99 -1.20 -14.03 3.33
C GLN A 99 -2.41 -14.74 3.93
N ARG A 100 -2.64 -14.63 5.24
CA ARG A 100 -3.86 -15.14 5.89
C ARG A 100 -5.16 -14.55 5.33
N LEU A 101 -5.16 -13.29 4.89
CA LEU A 101 -6.34 -12.71 4.24
C LEU A 101 -6.45 -13.18 2.80
N GLN A 102 -5.32 -13.39 2.13
CA GLN A 102 -5.30 -13.99 0.80
C GLN A 102 -5.85 -15.41 0.79
N ASP A 103 -5.52 -16.21 1.82
CA ASP A 103 -6.05 -17.57 2.00
C ASP A 103 -7.59 -17.56 2.19
N LEU A 104 -8.18 -16.40 2.54
CA LEU A 104 -9.63 -16.16 2.60
C LEU A 104 -10.20 -15.53 1.31
N GLY A 105 -9.40 -15.36 0.26
CA GLY A 105 -9.80 -14.77 -1.03
C GLY A 105 -9.29 -13.34 -1.28
N GLY A 106 -8.59 -12.73 -0.31
CA GLY A 106 -7.90 -11.46 -0.47
C GLY A 106 -8.79 -10.34 -1.01
N TRP A 107 -8.31 -9.60 -2.01
CA TRP A 107 -9.03 -8.50 -2.64
C TRP A 107 -10.24 -8.94 -3.46
N ALA A 108 -10.38 -10.22 -3.82
CA ALA A 108 -11.60 -10.73 -4.45
C ALA A 108 -12.73 -10.98 -3.43
N ASN A 109 -12.41 -11.08 -2.12
CA ASN A 109 -13.40 -11.26 -1.07
C ASN A 109 -13.93 -9.90 -0.55
N PRO A 110 -15.25 -9.63 -0.58
CA PRO A 110 -15.80 -8.35 -0.12
C PRO A 110 -15.53 -8.03 1.36
N LEU A 111 -15.27 -9.02 2.22
CA LEU A 111 -14.90 -8.80 3.62
C LEU A 111 -13.57 -8.05 3.79
N ILE A 112 -12.73 -7.99 2.74
CA ILE A 112 -11.50 -7.19 2.75
C ILE A 112 -11.75 -5.70 3.02
N ILE A 113 -12.95 -5.21 2.67
CA ILE A 113 -13.36 -3.82 2.90
C ILE A 113 -13.33 -3.54 4.41
N ASP A 114 -13.94 -4.43 5.21
CA ASP A 114 -13.99 -4.30 6.67
C ASP A 114 -12.64 -4.57 7.32
N TRP A 115 -11.88 -5.54 6.82
CA TRP A 115 -10.54 -5.83 7.34
C TRP A 115 -9.59 -4.66 7.11
N PHE A 116 -9.62 -4.06 5.91
CA PHE A 116 -8.82 -2.88 5.59
C PHE A 116 -9.28 -1.66 6.37
N ALA A 117 -10.59 -1.45 6.53
CA ALA A 117 -11.15 -0.39 7.37
C ALA A 117 -10.63 -0.47 8.83
N ASN A 118 -10.62 -1.68 9.40
CA ASN A 118 -10.10 -1.91 10.75
C ASN A 118 -8.59 -1.69 10.86
N TYR A 119 -7.83 -2.14 9.86
CA TYR A 119 -6.39 -1.86 9.77
C TYR A 119 -6.11 -0.36 9.65
N ALA A 120 -6.81 0.35 8.78
CA ALA A 120 -6.70 1.79 8.60
C ALA A 120 -6.98 2.54 9.91
N ARG A 121 -8.05 2.17 10.64
CA ARG A 121 -8.38 2.75 11.94
C ARG A 121 -7.24 2.56 12.97
N VAL A 122 -6.60 1.38 13.00
CA VAL A 122 -5.43 1.15 13.86
C VAL A 122 -4.28 2.08 13.47
N VAL A 123 -3.93 2.15 12.19
CA VAL A 123 -2.85 2.99 11.68
C VAL A 123 -3.09 4.48 12.00
N PHE A 124 -4.29 4.99 11.72
CA PHE A 124 -4.63 6.39 12.02
C PHE A 124 -4.62 6.68 13.52
N SER A 125 -5.04 5.73 14.35
CA SER A 125 -5.01 5.88 15.82
C SER A 125 -3.59 5.95 16.36
N LEU A 126 -2.66 5.18 15.80
CA LEU A 126 -1.29 5.10 16.28
C LEU A 126 -0.41 6.28 15.85
N TYR A 127 -0.66 6.83 14.65
CA TYR A 127 0.28 7.77 14.02
C TYR A 127 -0.37 9.06 13.50
N GLY A 128 -1.70 9.22 13.60
CA GLY A 128 -2.43 10.40 13.13
C GLY A 128 -2.09 11.71 13.83
N ASP A 129 -1.60 11.62 15.06
CA ASP A 129 -1.09 12.76 15.82
C ASP A 129 0.06 13.48 15.08
N ARG A 130 0.92 12.71 14.41
CA ARG A 130 2.13 13.18 13.72
C ARG A 130 2.03 13.20 12.20
N VAL A 131 1.40 12.20 11.59
CA VAL A 131 1.30 12.06 10.13
C VAL A 131 0.10 12.82 9.57
N LYS A 132 0.36 13.73 8.61
CA LYS A 132 -0.66 14.61 8.03
C LYS A 132 -1.03 14.30 6.58
N THR A 133 -0.25 13.48 5.88
CA THR A 133 -0.58 13.09 4.50
C THR A 133 -0.63 11.58 4.37
N TRP A 134 -1.81 11.09 3.98
CA TRP A 134 -2.12 9.67 3.92
C TRP A 134 -2.49 9.25 2.51
N ILE A 135 -1.89 8.16 2.06
CA ILE A 135 -2.31 7.41 0.89
C ILE A 135 -2.90 6.09 1.39
N THR A 136 -4.14 5.82 1.05
CA THR A 136 -4.80 4.55 1.43
C THR A 136 -4.21 3.38 0.66
N ILE A 137 -4.31 3.41 -0.66
CA ILE A 137 -3.92 2.31 -1.55
C ILE A 137 -3.05 2.87 -2.66
N ASN A 138 -1.90 2.23 -2.90
CA ASN A 138 -1.03 2.54 -4.02
C ASN A 138 -1.42 1.72 -5.27
N GLU A 139 -1.56 2.39 -6.40
CA GLU A 139 -1.70 1.81 -7.75
C GLU A 139 -2.79 0.73 -7.86
N PRO A 140 -4.04 1.02 -7.43
CA PRO A 140 -5.11 0.02 -7.37
C PRO A 140 -5.35 -0.71 -8.71
N LEU A 141 -5.20 -0.03 -9.84
CA LEU A 141 -5.33 -0.65 -11.17
C LEU A 141 -4.26 -1.73 -11.39
N LEU A 142 -3.00 -1.41 -11.10
CA LEU A 142 -1.88 -2.33 -11.24
C LEU A 142 -2.05 -3.55 -10.32
N ILE A 143 -2.45 -3.34 -9.06
CA ILE A 143 -2.69 -4.43 -8.11
C ILE A 143 -3.73 -5.40 -8.68
N CYS A 144 -4.85 -4.90 -9.17
CA CYS A 144 -5.94 -5.78 -9.61
C CYS A 144 -5.66 -6.46 -10.95
N GLU A 145 -5.00 -5.78 -11.88
CA GLU A 145 -4.62 -6.38 -13.17
C GLU A 145 -3.49 -7.41 -13.00
N MET A 146 -2.36 -7.02 -12.40
CA MET A 146 -1.17 -7.87 -12.34
C MET A 146 -1.31 -9.02 -11.34
N SER A 147 -2.06 -8.83 -10.25
CA SER A 147 -2.17 -9.83 -9.18
C SER A 147 -3.41 -10.73 -9.29
N TYR A 148 -4.50 -10.25 -9.92
CA TYR A 148 -5.80 -10.96 -10.00
C TYR A 148 -6.28 -11.24 -11.43
N SER A 149 -5.56 -10.83 -12.47
CA SER A 149 -5.82 -11.20 -13.87
C SER A 149 -4.63 -11.94 -14.48
N ASP A 150 -3.46 -11.30 -14.49
CA ASP A 150 -2.32 -11.73 -15.31
C ASP A 150 -1.34 -12.68 -14.61
N SER A 151 -1.53 -12.97 -13.32
CA SER A 151 -0.62 -13.77 -12.47
C SER A 151 0.84 -13.28 -12.40
N LYS A 152 1.13 -12.05 -12.83
CA LYS A 152 2.49 -11.48 -12.89
C LYS A 152 3.01 -10.97 -11.56
N MET A 153 2.12 -10.64 -10.62
CA MET A 153 2.47 -10.19 -9.27
C MET A 153 1.79 -11.04 -8.22
N ALA A 154 2.35 -11.08 -7.01
CA ALA A 154 1.74 -11.76 -5.87
C ALA A 154 0.28 -11.29 -5.68
N PRO A 155 -0.70 -12.20 -5.52
CA PRO A 155 -0.56 -13.62 -5.23
C PRO A 155 -0.55 -14.55 -6.46
N GLY A 156 -0.40 -14.03 -7.67
CA GLY A 156 -0.26 -14.85 -8.88
C GLY A 156 -1.57 -15.46 -9.35
N ILE A 157 -2.70 -14.80 -9.13
CA ILE A 157 -4.02 -15.33 -9.52
C ILE A 157 -4.27 -15.05 -11.00
N GLU A 158 -4.59 -16.11 -11.74
CA GLU A 158 -5.00 -16.05 -13.14
C GLU A 158 -6.55 -16.08 -13.22
N SER A 159 -7.17 -14.92 -13.43
CA SER A 159 -8.62 -14.79 -13.53
C SER A 159 -9.00 -13.62 -14.44
N ILE A 160 -8.61 -13.75 -15.71
CA ILE A 160 -8.67 -12.70 -16.75
C ILE A 160 -10.07 -12.05 -16.85
N GLU A 161 -11.13 -12.85 -16.76
CA GLU A 161 -12.50 -12.36 -17.00
C GLU A 161 -13.14 -11.65 -15.80
N LEU A 162 -12.71 -11.95 -14.56
CA LEU A 162 -13.47 -11.57 -13.36
C LEU A 162 -12.61 -11.06 -12.19
N GLY A 163 -11.42 -11.60 -11.98
CA GLY A 163 -10.59 -11.30 -10.81
C GLY A 163 -10.23 -9.82 -10.69
N ASN A 164 -9.86 -9.19 -11.81
CA ASN A 164 -9.57 -7.75 -11.86
C ASN A 164 -10.78 -6.91 -11.39
N TYR A 165 -11.99 -7.19 -11.91
CA TYR A 165 -13.18 -6.42 -11.57
C TYR A 165 -13.62 -6.60 -10.12
N LEU A 166 -13.52 -7.82 -9.57
CA LEU A 166 -13.82 -8.09 -8.16
C LEU A 166 -12.83 -7.34 -7.26
N CYS A 167 -11.53 -7.43 -7.57
CA CYS A 167 -10.49 -6.69 -6.87
C CYS A 167 -10.74 -5.19 -6.94
N ALA A 168 -10.94 -4.63 -8.14
CA ALA A 168 -11.09 -3.19 -8.35
C ALA A 168 -12.28 -2.63 -7.57
N LYS A 169 -13.43 -3.32 -7.61
CA LYS A 169 -14.61 -2.95 -6.82
C LYS A 169 -14.28 -2.89 -5.33
N ASN A 170 -13.69 -3.94 -4.78
CA ASN A 170 -13.42 -4.05 -3.34
C ASN A 170 -12.34 -3.05 -2.89
N VAL A 171 -11.30 -2.84 -3.71
CA VAL A 171 -10.23 -1.86 -3.47
C VAL A 171 -10.78 -0.44 -3.42
N LEU A 172 -11.66 -0.06 -4.35
CA LEU A 172 -12.29 1.27 -4.36
C LEU A 172 -13.24 1.47 -3.17
N LEU A 173 -14.01 0.44 -2.80
CA LEU A 173 -14.87 0.49 -1.61
C LEU A 173 -14.05 0.54 -0.31
N ALA A 174 -12.94 -0.19 -0.23
CA ALA A 174 -12.01 -0.16 0.90
C ALA A 174 -11.35 1.22 1.04
N HIS A 175 -10.93 1.83 -0.07
CA HIS A 175 -10.46 3.23 -0.11
C HIS A 175 -11.52 4.18 0.45
N ALA A 176 -12.74 4.16 -0.12
CA ALA A 176 -13.81 5.07 0.29
C ALA A 176 -14.17 4.90 1.77
N THR A 177 -14.17 3.66 2.27
CA THR A 177 -14.45 3.35 3.68
C THR A 177 -13.35 3.88 4.60
N ALA A 178 -12.07 3.65 4.27
CA ALA A 178 -10.95 4.20 5.03
C ALA A 178 -10.90 5.73 5.00
N TRP A 179 -11.25 6.35 3.86
CA TRP A 179 -11.35 7.80 3.74
C TRP A 179 -12.44 8.36 4.67
N ARG A 180 -13.63 7.76 4.71
CA ARG A 180 -14.73 8.16 5.61
C ARG A 180 -14.36 7.99 7.07
N ILE A 181 -13.71 6.88 7.44
CA ILE A 181 -13.19 6.68 8.79
C ILE A 181 -12.27 7.84 9.18
N TYR A 182 -11.33 8.22 8.31
CA TYR A 182 -10.46 9.34 8.60
C TYR A 182 -11.25 10.64 8.73
N ASP A 183 -12.15 10.92 7.80
CA ASP A 183 -12.95 12.15 7.76
C ASP A 183 -13.79 12.35 9.03
N GLU A 184 -14.44 11.29 9.51
CA GLU A 184 -15.36 11.34 10.64
C GLU A 184 -14.65 11.22 11.99
N GLU A 185 -13.67 10.32 12.11
CA GLU A 185 -13.09 9.95 13.41
C GLU A 185 -11.76 10.68 13.72
N PHE A 186 -11.02 11.11 12.70
CA PHE A 186 -9.62 11.55 12.83
C PHE A 186 -9.33 12.95 12.29
N ARG A 187 -9.95 13.37 11.18
CA ARG A 187 -9.75 14.70 10.58
C ARG A 187 -10.09 15.84 11.55
N PRO A 188 -11.16 15.78 12.37
CA PRO A 188 -11.43 16.81 13.37
C PRO A 188 -10.35 16.91 14.46
N LYS A 189 -9.59 15.84 14.71
CA LYS A 189 -8.55 15.77 15.73
C LYS A 189 -7.18 16.17 15.18
N TYR A 190 -6.88 15.72 13.97
CA TYR A 190 -5.51 15.70 13.44
C TYR A 190 -5.31 16.53 12.19
N HIS A 191 -6.39 16.97 11.53
CA HIS A 191 -6.41 17.88 10.38
C HIS A 191 -5.55 17.45 9.18
N GLY A 192 -5.25 16.15 9.04
CA GLY A 192 -4.52 15.64 7.88
C GLY A 192 -5.40 15.46 6.64
N LYS A 193 -4.78 14.99 5.56
CA LYS A 193 -5.35 14.76 4.24
C LYS A 193 -5.20 13.30 3.85
N VAL A 194 -6.18 12.76 3.12
CA VAL A 194 -6.22 11.36 2.70
C VAL A 194 -6.57 11.29 1.23
N SER A 195 -5.82 10.48 0.48
CA SER A 195 -6.06 10.18 -0.92
C SER A 195 -5.77 8.70 -1.21
N LEU A 196 -5.87 8.32 -2.47
CA LEU A 196 -5.16 7.18 -3.08
C LEU A 196 -4.13 7.70 -4.08
N THR A 197 -3.17 6.87 -4.48
CA THR A 197 -2.27 7.17 -5.61
C THR A 197 -2.51 6.14 -6.70
N ASN A 198 -2.62 6.59 -7.94
CA ASN A 198 -2.79 5.70 -9.07
C ASN A 198 -1.72 5.97 -10.13
N ILE A 199 -1.43 4.95 -10.94
CA ILE A 199 -0.67 5.12 -12.17
C ILE A 199 -1.58 5.75 -13.22
N LEU A 200 -1.05 6.74 -13.93
CA LEU A 200 -1.69 7.35 -15.09
C LEU A 200 -0.75 7.21 -16.27
N ILE A 201 -1.25 6.64 -17.35
CA ILE A 201 -0.52 6.45 -18.59
C ILE A 201 -1.02 7.51 -19.57
N TRP A 202 -0.09 8.30 -20.12
CA TRP A 202 -0.39 9.23 -21.19
C TRP A 202 -0.34 8.50 -22.53
N TYR A 203 -1.42 8.58 -23.30
CA TYR A 203 -1.55 7.98 -24.62
C TYR A 203 -1.39 9.04 -25.70
N GLU A 204 -0.47 8.82 -26.64
CA GLU A 204 -0.32 9.65 -27.83
C GLU A 204 -0.90 8.93 -29.05
N PRO A 205 -1.69 9.63 -29.89
CA PRO A 205 -2.22 9.04 -31.11
C PRO A 205 -1.07 8.76 -32.09
N THR A 206 -1.07 7.59 -32.71
CA THR A 206 -0.04 7.25 -33.73
C THR A 206 -0.27 8.02 -35.03
N THR A 207 -1.53 8.39 -35.31
CA THR A 207 -1.92 9.17 -36.50
C THR A 207 -2.94 10.24 -36.14
N ASP A 208 -3.09 11.27 -36.98
CA ASP A 208 -4.09 12.31 -36.78
C ASP A 208 -5.53 11.76 -36.73
N ASN A 209 -5.80 10.63 -37.39
CA ASN A 209 -7.11 9.98 -37.37
C ASN A 209 -7.46 9.38 -36.00
N ASP A 210 -6.46 9.06 -35.18
CA ASP A 210 -6.63 8.44 -33.85
C ASP A 210 -6.69 9.49 -32.73
N ARG A 211 -6.63 10.78 -33.06
CA ARG A 211 -6.53 11.87 -32.09
C ARG A 211 -7.67 11.84 -31.06
N ASP A 212 -8.90 11.65 -31.52
CA ASP A 212 -10.06 11.57 -30.63
C ASP A 212 -9.97 10.37 -29.68
N LEU A 213 -9.44 9.23 -30.13
CA LEU A 213 -9.23 8.04 -29.29
C LEU A 213 -8.14 8.27 -28.25
N GLY A 214 -7.04 8.93 -28.61
CA GLY A 214 -6.00 9.33 -27.67
C GLY A 214 -6.53 10.29 -26.60
N ASP A 215 -7.30 11.30 -27.01
CA ASP A 215 -7.92 12.26 -26.10
C ASP A 215 -8.94 11.58 -25.16
N MET A 216 -9.71 10.61 -25.64
CA MET A 216 -10.61 9.80 -24.80
C MET A 216 -9.84 8.94 -23.79
N ALA A 217 -8.75 8.29 -24.20
CA ALA A 217 -7.95 7.46 -23.31
C ALA A 217 -7.31 8.26 -22.17
N ASN A 218 -6.91 9.50 -22.42
CA ASN A 218 -6.31 10.40 -21.44
C ASN A 218 -7.33 11.03 -20.46
N GLN A 219 -8.63 10.79 -20.62
CA GLN A 219 -9.67 11.22 -19.67
C GLN A 219 -9.97 10.19 -18.57
N LEU A 220 -9.38 8.99 -18.65
CA LEU A 220 -9.54 7.88 -17.69
C LEU A 220 -8.49 7.94 -16.58
#